data_AF-A0A0Q8NM61-F1
#
_entry.id   AF-A0A0Q8NM61-F1
#
_cell.length_a   1.000
_cell.length_b   1.000
_cell.length_c   1.000
_cell.angle_alpha   90.00
_cell.angle_beta   90.00
_cell.angle_gamma   90.00
#
_symmetry.space_group_name_H-M   'P 1'
#
loop_
_entity.id
_entity.type
_entity.pdbx_description
1 polymer ?
#
loop_
_entity_poly.entity_id
_entity_poly.type
_entity_poly.pdbx_seq_one_letter_code
_entity_poly.pdbx_strand_id
1 'polypeptide(L)'
;MCTICSLTIEFAVEHPQSLAVAVATRQAIDIGLLPEPDPTVEIDMARSRHDAVVQLTTMQQRLEQVLSTSRLMALPNFYVLMIESRTWGYFSPTRGGFDVNANPSPPRIEADEDGIRDSVIVISQAVAAEISTGRLPFTTAMSDGLAIIDAPGLSESVIRAAFTTSYPVDEFSAFVCTEVA
;
A
#
# COMPACT_ATOMS: atom_id res chain seq x y z
N MET A 1 -23.38 26.65 6.17
CA MET A 1 -23.64 25.30 6.70
C MET A 1 -22.73 24.36 5.96
N CYS A 2 -21.72 23.80 6.65
CA CYS A 2 -20.68 22.97 6.05
C CYS A 2 -20.98 21.50 6.37
N THR A 3 -21.14 20.66 5.35
CA THR A 3 -21.58 19.26 5.43
C THR A 3 -20.44 18.29 5.84
N ILE A 4 -19.45 18.76 6.60
CA ILE A 4 -18.24 17.99 6.98
C ILE A 4 -18.45 17.09 8.22
N CYS A 5 -19.69 16.92 8.70
CA CYS A 5 -19.95 16.28 10.01
C CYS A 5 -20.87 15.05 9.98
N SER A 6 -20.74 14.13 9.02
CA SER A 6 -21.46 12.84 9.10
C SER A 6 -20.72 11.66 8.48
N LEU A 7 -19.39 11.63 8.62
CA LEU A 7 -18.58 10.45 8.39
C LEU A 7 -17.73 10.26 9.64
N THR A 8 -18.15 9.34 10.52
CA THR A 8 -17.35 8.89 11.66
C THR A 8 -16.20 8.04 11.12
N ILE A 9 -15.27 8.67 10.41
CA ILE A 9 -14.02 8.03 10.05
C ILE A 9 -13.13 8.19 11.27
N GLU A 10 -13.05 7.12 12.07
CA GLU A 10 -12.04 7.03 13.09
C GLU A 10 -10.67 6.86 12.39
N PHE A 11 -10.00 7.95 12.07
CA PHE A 11 -8.62 7.90 11.61
C PHE A 11 -7.74 7.57 12.82
N ALA A 12 -7.27 6.32 12.96
CA ALA A 12 -6.07 6.15 13.77
C ALA A 12 -4.93 6.79 12.99
N VAL A 13 -4.28 7.76 13.62
CA VAL A 13 -3.07 8.39 13.10
C VAL A 13 -1.89 7.46 13.36
N GLU A 14 -1.96 6.22 12.85
CA GLU A 14 -0.88 5.24 13.01
C GLU A 14 0.37 5.63 12.22
N HIS A 15 0.22 6.58 11.29
CA HIS A 15 1.31 7.26 10.60
C HIS A 15 0.97 8.75 10.40
N PRO A 16 1.93 9.69 10.54
CA PRO A 16 1.70 11.12 10.32
C PRO A 16 1.14 11.45 8.92
N GLN A 17 1.45 10.61 7.93
CA GLN A 17 1.01 10.77 6.54
C GLN A 17 -0.39 10.21 6.25
N SER A 18 -1.03 9.49 7.18
CA SER A 18 -2.33 8.85 6.93
C SER A 18 -3.42 9.86 6.57
N LEU A 19 -3.42 11.04 7.19
CA LEU A 19 -4.40 12.09 6.89
C LEU A 19 -4.20 12.67 5.49
N ALA A 20 -2.96 12.86 5.05
CA ALA A 20 -2.67 13.36 3.71
C ALA A 20 -3.17 12.38 2.64
N VAL A 21 -2.90 11.08 2.83
CA VAL A 21 -3.39 10.02 1.93
C VAL A 21 -4.91 9.94 1.94
N ALA A 22 -5.56 10.07 3.10
CA ALA A 22 -7.02 10.06 3.21
C ALA A 22 -7.67 11.23 2.42
N VAL A 23 -7.12 12.43 2.55
CA VAL A 23 -7.60 13.62 1.83
C VAL A 23 -7.41 13.45 0.32
N ALA A 24 -6.23 13.01 -0.11
CA ALA A 24 -5.95 12.74 -1.52
C ALA A 24 -6.90 11.66 -2.07
N THR A 25 -7.16 10.60 -1.31
CA THR A 25 -8.10 9.53 -1.69
C THR A 25 -9.51 10.08 -1.89
N ARG A 26 -10.01 10.92 -0.96
CA ARG A 26 -11.35 11.51 -1.14
C ARG A 26 -11.41 12.44 -2.36
N GLN A 27 -10.39 13.26 -2.57
CA GLN A 27 -10.31 14.11 -3.76
C GLN A 27 -10.29 13.30 -5.06
N ALA A 28 -9.57 12.18 -5.08
CA ALA A 28 -9.55 11.28 -6.22
C ALA A 28 -10.91 10.61 -6.49
N ILE A 29 -11.69 10.31 -5.44
CA ILE A 29 -13.09 9.87 -5.59
C ILE A 29 -13.94 11.00 -6.17
N ASP A 30 -13.83 12.21 -5.63
CA ASP A 30 -14.64 13.37 -6.06
C ASP A 30 -14.43 13.73 -7.55
N ILE A 31 -13.23 13.50 -8.09
CA ILE A 31 -12.92 13.72 -9.52
C ILE A 31 -13.13 12.47 -10.39
N GLY A 32 -13.59 11.35 -9.80
CA GLY A 32 -13.86 10.10 -10.51
C GLY A 32 -12.63 9.28 -10.91
N LEU A 33 -11.46 9.55 -10.33
CA LEU A 33 -10.25 8.74 -10.53
C LEU A 33 -10.35 7.41 -9.75
N LEU A 34 -10.93 7.44 -8.56
CA LEU A 34 -11.23 6.26 -7.76
C LEU A 34 -12.74 6.00 -7.74
N PRO A 35 -13.18 4.74 -7.64
CA PRO A 35 -14.61 4.42 -7.53
C PRO A 35 -15.19 4.97 -6.23
N GLU A 36 -16.42 5.50 -6.29
CA GLU A 36 -17.15 5.89 -5.08
C GLU A 36 -17.68 4.62 -4.37
N PRO A 37 -17.47 4.48 -3.05
CA PRO A 37 -18.01 3.36 -2.29
C PRO A 37 -19.54 3.34 -2.33
N ASP A 38 -20.14 2.14 -2.43
CA ASP A 38 -21.59 2.00 -2.36
C ASP A 38 -22.10 2.39 -0.95
N PRO A 39 -22.89 3.48 -0.82
CA PRO A 39 -23.35 3.95 0.49
C PRO A 39 -24.37 3.00 1.13
N THR A 40 -24.89 2.02 0.39
CA THR A 40 -25.85 1.03 0.91
C THR A 40 -25.18 -0.18 1.55
N VAL A 41 -23.86 -0.35 1.34
CA VAL A 41 -23.08 -1.44 1.89
C VAL A 41 -22.33 -0.95 3.12
N GLU A 42 -22.85 -1.28 4.30
CA GLU A 42 -22.10 -1.09 5.54
C GLU A 42 -20.98 -2.15 5.61
N ILE A 43 -19.74 -1.70 5.54
CA ILE A 43 -18.56 -2.55 5.71
C ILE A 43 -18.13 -2.45 7.18
N ASP A 44 -18.30 -3.53 7.93
CA ASP A 44 -17.75 -3.59 9.28
C ASP A 44 -16.21 -3.63 9.26
N MET A 45 -15.59 -3.29 10.38
CA MET A 45 -14.13 -3.26 10.50
C MET A 45 -13.48 -4.64 10.31
N ALA A 46 -14.18 -5.74 10.57
CA ALA A 46 -13.65 -7.08 10.40
C ALA A 46 -13.50 -7.43 8.92
N ARG A 47 -14.52 -7.13 8.12
CA ARG A 47 -14.48 -7.24 6.65
C ARG A 47 -13.44 -6.29 6.07
N SER A 48 -13.39 -5.04 6.51
CA SER A 48 -12.39 -4.08 6.04
C SER A 48 -10.94 -4.57 6.25
N ARG A 49 -10.65 -5.15 7.43
CA ARG A 49 -9.34 -5.78 7.71
C ARG A 49 -9.07 -7.01 6.85
N HIS A 50 -10.08 -7.85 6.63
CA HIS A 50 -9.94 -8.99 5.73
C HIS A 50 -9.56 -8.55 4.32
N ASP A 51 -10.27 -7.56 3.78
CA ASP A 51 -10.00 -7.02 2.43
C ASP A 51 -8.59 -6.41 2.36
N ALA A 52 -8.14 -5.72 3.41
CA ALA A 52 -6.78 -5.20 3.49
C ALA A 52 -5.72 -6.30 3.44
N VAL A 53 -5.91 -7.42 4.16
CA VAL A 53 -5.02 -8.58 4.12
C VAL A 53 -4.97 -9.18 2.71
N VAL A 54 -6.12 -9.28 2.03
CA VAL A 54 -6.18 -9.75 0.64
C VAL A 54 -5.39 -8.82 -0.30
N GLN A 55 -5.53 -7.49 -0.15
CA GLN A 55 -4.78 -6.52 -0.95
C GLN A 55 -3.28 -6.60 -0.67
N LEU A 56 -2.86 -6.68 0.60
CA LEU A 56 -1.45 -6.85 0.97
C LEU A 56 -0.84 -8.13 0.39
N THR A 57 -1.59 -9.23 0.44
CA THR A 57 -1.17 -10.52 -0.15
C THR A 57 -1.06 -10.42 -1.67
N THR A 58 -2.02 -9.77 -2.32
CA THR A 58 -1.99 -9.53 -3.78
C THR A 58 -0.76 -8.71 -4.15
N MET A 59 -0.46 -7.68 -3.35
CA MET A 59 0.72 -6.86 -3.56
C MET A 59 2.03 -7.64 -3.41
N GLN A 60 2.11 -8.48 -2.39
CA GLN A 60 3.24 -9.38 -2.16
C GLN A 60 3.47 -10.29 -3.36
N GLN A 61 2.44 -11.01 -3.79
CA GLN A 61 2.52 -11.95 -4.91
C GLN A 61 2.98 -11.26 -6.19
N ARG A 62 2.46 -10.05 -6.46
CA ARG A 62 2.86 -9.28 -7.64
C ARG A 62 4.34 -8.88 -7.60
N LEU A 63 4.83 -8.41 -6.46
CA LEU A 63 6.26 -8.10 -6.28
C LEU A 63 7.14 -9.34 -6.51
N GLU A 64 6.74 -10.49 -5.95
CA GLU A 64 7.46 -11.77 -6.12
C GLU A 64 7.45 -12.27 -7.56
N GLN A 65 6.35 -12.05 -8.31
CA GLN A 65 6.22 -12.46 -9.71
C GLN A 65 7.02 -11.58 -10.67
N VAL A 66 7.08 -10.27 -10.41
CA VAL A 66 7.69 -9.31 -11.35
C VAL A 66 9.18 -9.11 -11.07
N LEU A 67 9.60 -9.11 -9.81
CA LEU A 67 10.99 -8.84 -9.45
C LEU A 67 11.82 -10.11 -9.55
N SER A 68 13.01 -10.00 -10.16
CA SER A 68 14.00 -11.07 -10.06
C SER A 68 14.42 -11.27 -8.59
N THR A 69 14.85 -12.48 -8.23
CA THR A 69 15.36 -12.78 -6.88
C THR A 69 16.42 -11.78 -6.42
N SER A 70 17.30 -11.33 -7.32
CA SER A 70 18.32 -10.32 -7.02
C SER A 70 17.74 -8.95 -6.67
N ARG A 71 16.65 -8.53 -7.33
CA ARG A 71 15.95 -7.27 -7.04
C ARG A 71 15.12 -7.38 -5.76
N LEU A 72 14.47 -8.51 -5.56
CA LEU A 72 13.69 -8.77 -4.34
C LEU A 72 14.62 -8.77 -3.11
N MET A 73 15.76 -9.47 -3.16
CA MET A 73 16.77 -9.47 -2.10
C MET A 73 17.46 -8.10 -1.87
N ALA A 74 17.36 -7.18 -2.83
CA ALA A 74 17.91 -5.83 -2.69
C ALA A 74 16.93 -4.87 -1.98
N LEU A 75 15.66 -5.26 -1.82
CA LEU A 75 14.71 -4.48 -1.05
C LEU A 75 15.12 -4.47 0.44
N PRO A 76 14.95 -3.33 1.13
CA PRO A 76 14.98 -3.34 2.59
C PRO A 76 13.74 -4.07 3.13
N ASN A 77 13.73 -4.35 4.43
CA ASN A 77 12.48 -4.66 5.11
C ASN A 77 11.62 -3.40 5.15
N PHE A 78 10.32 -3.53 4.92
CA PHE A 78 9.40 -2.40 4.95
C PHE A 78 8.01 -2.83 5.41
N TYR A 79 7.21 -1.84 5.80
CA TYR A 79 5.82 -2.01 6.16
C TYR A 79 4.92 -1.34 5.12
N VAL A 80 3.69 -1.82 5.02
CA VAL A 80 2.61 -1.18 4.26
C VAL A 80 1.43 -0.98 5.21
N LEU A 81 0.99 0.27 5.39
CA LEU A 81 -0.19 0.63 6.15
C LEU A 81 -1.38 0.85 5.21
N MET A 82 -2.43 0.05 5.40
CA MET A 82 -3.76 0.26 4.82
C MET A 82 -4.58 1.14 5.78
N ILE A 83 -4.77 2.41 5.42
CA ILE A 83 -5.24 3.43 6.37
C ILE A 83 -6.68 3.24 6.85
N GLU A 84 -7.58 2.69 6.03
CA GLU A 84 -9.00 2.56 6.38
C GLU A 84 -9.24 1.46 7.43
N SER A 85 -8.59 0.31 7.27
CA SER A 85 -8.67 -0.81 8.21
C SER A 85 -7.66 -0.76 9.35
N ARG A 86 -6.68 0.15 9.24
CA ARG A 86 -5.49 0.23 10.13
C ARG A 86 -4.70 -1.09 10.12
N THR A 87 -4.58 -1.69 8.94
CA THR A 87 -3.91 -2.98 8.78
C THR A 87 -2.48 -2.76 8.30
N TRP A 88 -1.53 -3.34 9.03
CA TRP A 88 -0.12 -3.35 8.66
C TRP A 88 0.25 -4.66 7.99
N GLY A 89 0.90 -4.59 6.84
CA GLY A 89 1.66 -5.69 6.25
C GLY A 89 3.15 -5.45 6.47
N TYR A 90 3.90 -6.51 6.78
CA TYR A 90 5.35 -6.47 6.88
C TYR A 90 5.98 -7.33 5.80
N PHE A 91 6.97 -6.77 5.12
CA PHE A 91 7.62 -7.36 3.96
C PHE A 91 9.09 -7.52 4.28
N SER A 92 9.51 -8.76 4.50
CA SER A 92 10.91 -9.15 4.72
C SER A 92 11.41 -10.01 3.57
N PRO A 93 12.18 -9.45 2.62
CA PRO A 93 12.63 -10.19 1.45
C PRO A 93 13.55 -11.37 1.79
N THR A 94 13.36 -12.49 1.10
CA THR A 94 14.17 -13.70 1.19
C THR A 94 14.47 -14.25 -0.22
N ARG A 95 15.28 -15.30 -0.32
CA ARG A 95 15.59 -15.93 -1.61
C ARG A 95 14.35 -16.55 -2.28
N GLY A 96 13.31 -16.88 -1.51
CA GLY A 96 12.10 -17.55 -1.97
C GLY A 96 10.87 -16.65 -2.09
N GLY A 97 11.03 -15.32 -1.97
CA GLY A 97 9.92 -14.36 -1.83
C GLY A 97 9.97 -13.67 -0.48
N PHE A 98 8.85 -13.18 0.04
CA PHE A 98 8.79 -12.57 1.37
C PHE A 98 8.57 -13.63 2.47
N ASP A 99 9.17 -13.41 3.64
CA ASP A 99 9.05 -14.32 4.78
C ASP A 99 7.66 -14.26 5.42
N VAL A 100 6.87 -15.32 5.19
CA VAL A 100 5.51 -15.46 5.76
C VAL A 100 5.51 -15.73 7.28
N ASN A 101 6.65 -16.12 7.85
CA ASN A 101 6.81 -16.36 9.28
C ASN A 101 7.50 -15.20 9.99
N ALA A 102 7.73 -14.09 9.30
CA ALA A 102 8.31 -12.91 9.90
C ALA A 102 7.43 -12.43 11.05
N ASN A 103 8.03 -12.24 12.21
CA ASN A 103 7.36 -11.70 13.40
C ASN A 103 8.00 -10.35 13.78
N PRO A 104 7.63 -9.28 13.07
CA PRO A 104 8.20 -7.95 13.31
C PRO A 104 7.70 -7.35 14.64
N SER A 105 8.49 -6.43 15.18
CA SER A 105 8.00 -5.46 16.16
C SER A 105 7.06 -4.45 15.48
N PRO A 106 6.26 -3.68 16.23
CA PRO A 106 5.55 -2.54 15.67
C PRO A 106 6.50 -1.56 14.95
N PRO A 107 6.05 -0.92 13.85
CA PRO A 107 6.91 -0.07 13.05
C PRO A 107 7.36 1.17 13.83
N ARG A 108 8.66 1.46 13.77
CA ARG A 108 9.29 2.67 14.33
C ARG A 108 9.17 3.80 13.31
N ILE A 109 8.19 4.68 13.53
CA ILE A 109 7.92 5.82 12.64
C ILE A 109 8.88 6.98 12.90
N GLU A 110 9.12 7.27 14.18
CA GLU A 110 10.12 8.25 14.57
C GLU A 110 11.49 7.59 14.65
N ALA A 111 12.51 8.36 14.27
CA ALA A 111 13.89 7.90 14.37
C ALA A 111 14.30 7.80 15.85
N ASP A 112 14.98 6.71 16.20
CA ASP A 112 15.58 6.55 17.52
C ASP A 112 16.84 7.44 17.69
N GLU A 113 17.53 7.29 18.82
CA GLU A 113 18.73 8.05 19.16
C GLU A 113 19.87 7.85 18.14
N ASP A 114 19.87 6.72 17.43
CA ASP A 114 20.82 6.38 16.37
C ASP A 114 20.34 6.83 14.98
N GLY A 115 19.19 7.50 14.89
CA GLY A 115 18.59 7.94 13.65
C GLY A 115 17.89 6.82 12.86
N ILE A 116 17.67 5.65 13.47
CA ILE A 116 17.10 4.49 12.81
C ILE A 116 15.58 4.55 12.90
N ARG A 117 14.92 4.43 11.76
CA ARG A 117 13.47 4.25 11.64
C ARG A 117 13.13 3.25 10.55
N ASP A 118 11.93 2.71 10.58
CA ASP A 118 11.49 1.73 9.59
C ASP A 118 11.01 2.41 8.30
N SER A 119 11.01 1.64 7.20
CA SER A 119 10.45 2.10 5.92
C SER A 119 8.98 1.74 5.85
N VAL A 120 8.12 2.70 5.49
CA VAL A 120 6.67 2.54 5.47
C VAL A 120 6.09 3.05 4.16
N ILE A 121 5.19 2.27 3.57
CA ILE A 121 4.30 2.73 2.51
C ILE A 121 2.94 2.98 3.13
N VAL A 122 2.42 4.20 3.00
CA VAL A 122 1.09 4.57 3.46
C VAL A 122 0.18 4.68 2.25
N ILE A 123 -0.91 3.92 2.26
CA ILE A 123 -1.82 3.80 1.12
C ILE A 123 -3.24 3.50 1.60
N SER A 124 -4.23 3.88 0.80
CA SER A 124 -5.63 3.52 1.04
C SER A 124 -5.97 2.19 0.34
N GLN A 125 -6.91 1.43 0.90
CA GLN A 125 -7.39 0.16 0.34
C GLN A 125 -8.00 0.36 -1.04
N ALA A 126 -8.71 1.47 -1.25
CA ALA A 126 -9.25 1.83 -2.56
C ALA A 126 -8.13 1.98 -3.61
N VAL A 127 -7.08 2.73 -3.26
CA VAL A 127 -5.91 2.92 -4.15
C VAL A 127 -5.18 1.60 -4.36
N ALA A 128 -4.98 0.81 -3.31
CA ALA A 128 -4.35 -0.51 -3.38
C ALA A 128 -5.08 -1.45 -4.34
N ALA A 129 -6.42 -1.43 -4.36
CA ALA A 129 -7.23 -2.24 -5.26
C ALA A 129 -7.07 -1.80 -6.73
N GLU A 130 -7.09 -0.49 -7.00
CA GLU A 130 -6.89 0.05 -8.35
C GLU A 130 -5.47 -0.24 -8.88
N ILE A 131 -4.46 -0.14 -8.00
CA ILE A 131 -3.08 -0.51 -8.32
C ILE A 131 -2.95 -2.01 -8.61
N SER A 132 -3.55 -2.86 -7.77
CA SER A 132 -3.51 -4.32 -7.92
C SER A 132 -4.25 -4.83 -9.15
N THR A 133 -5.15 -4.03 -9.73
CA THR A 133 -5.82 -4.33 -11.00
C THR A 133 -5.16 -3.67 -12.21
N GLY A 134 -4.16 -2.80 -11.99
CA GLY A 134 -3.42 -2.12 -13.05
C GLY A 134 -4.15 -0.91 -13.63
N ARG A 135 -5.29 -0.51 -13.05
CA ARG A 135 -6.05 0.68 -13.46
C ARG A 135 -5.41 1.98 -12.97
N LEU A 136 -4.65 1.91 -11.88
CA LEU A 136 -3.88 3.03 -11.36
C LEU A 136 -2.38 2.67 -11.31
N PRO A 137 -1.52 3.31 -12.11
CA PRO A 137 -0.09 3.13 -12.00
C PRO A 137 0.45 3.62 -10.66
N PHE A 138 1.44 2.93 -10.09
CA PHE A 138 1.99 3.31 -8.79
C PHE A 138 2.70 4.67 -8.82
N THR A 139 3.28 5.06 -9.96
CA THR A 139 3.87 6.38 -10.17
C THR A 139 2.84 7.50 -10.07
N THR A 140 1.67 7.32 -10.68
CA THR A 140 0.55 8.25 -10.59
C THR A 140 -0.01 8.31 -9.18
N ALA A 141 -0.17 7.16 -8.51
CA ALA A 141 -0.59 7.15 -7.12
C ALA A 141 0.36 7.95 -6.21
N MET A 142 1.67 7.88 -6.44
CA MET A 142 2.64 8.69 -5.69
C MET A 142 2.61 10.17 -6.05
N SER A 143 2.49 10.54 -7.34
CA SER A 143 2.45 11.95 -7.74
C SER A 143 1.24 12.68 -7.16
N ASP A 144 0.13 11.95 -7.01
CA ASP A 144 -1.15 12.49 -6.59
C ASP A 144 -1.34 12.37 -5.07
N GLY A 145 -0.34 11.88 -4.34
CA GLY A 145 -0.38 11.71 -2.88
C GLY A 145 -1.27 10.57 -2.39
N LEU A 146 -1.74 9.71 -3.30
CA LEU A 146 -2.56 8.53 -3.02
C LEU A 146 -1.76 7.37 -2.41
N ALA A 147 -0.45 7.36 -2.63
CA ALA A 147 0.51 6.47 -1.97
C ALA A 147 1.75 7.27 -1.57
N ILE A 148 2.21 7.10 -0.33
CA ILE A 148 3.40 7.80 0.19
C ILE A 148 4.40 6.75 0.67
N ILE A 149 5.65 6.87 0.25
CA ILE A 149 6.77 6.10 0.80
C ILE A 149 7.49 7.00 1.80
N ASP A 150 7.39 6.68 3.08
CA ASP A 150 8.20 7.28 4.13
C ASP A 150 9.32 6.30 4.51
N ALA A 151 10.53 6.55 4.02
CA ALA A 151 11.66 5.66 4.25
C ALA A 151 12.97 6.45 4.38
N PRO A 152 13.92 5.99 5.22
CA PRO A 152 15.19 6.68 5.38
C PRO A 152 16.15 6.42 4.21
N GLY A 153 16.85 7.47 3.78
CA GLY A 153 17.99 7.37 2.86
C GLY A 153 17.67 6.72 1.52
N LEU A 154 18.47 5.73 1.11
CA LEU A 154 18.33 5.07 -0.19
C LEU A 154 17.12 4.11 -0.25
N SER A 155 16.59 3.68 0.90
CA SER A 155 15.47 2.74 0.99
C SER A 155 14.25 3.24 0.21
N GLU A 156 13.96 4.55 0.28
CA GLU A 156 12.85 5.16 -0.44
C GLU A 156 12.96 4.91 -1.95
N SER A 157 14.13 5.19 -2.53
CA SER A 157 14.37 5.02 -3.96
C SER A 157 14.29 3.56 -4.41
N VAL A 158 14.76 2.63 -3.57
CA VAL A 158 14.74 1.18 -3.84
C VAL A 158 13.31 0.64 -3.81
N ILE A 159 12.53 0.99 -2.78
CA ILE A 159 11.11 0.62 -2.67
C ILE A 159 10.32 1.23 -3.83
N ARG A 160 10.53 2.51 -4.11
CA ARG A 160 9.88 3.23 -5.21
C ARG A 160 10.13 2.54 -6.56
N ALA A 161 11.38 2.15 -6.84
CA ALA A 161 11.74 1.46 -8.08
C ALA A 161 11.09 0.08 -8.17
N ALA A 162 11.04 -0.67 -7.07
CA ALA A 162 10.42 -1.99 -7.03
C ALA A 162 8.90 -1.94 -7.31
N PHE A 163 8.19 -1.02 -6.65
CA PHE A 163 6.76 -0.84 -6.89
C PHE A 163 6.46 -0.28 -8.27
N THR A 164 7.22 0.71 -8.75
CA THR A 164 7.06 1.24 -10.11
C THR A 164 7.27 0.17 -11.18
N THR A 165 8.23 -0.74 -10.97
CA THR A 165 8.46 -1.88 -11.88
C THR A 165 7.29 -2.87 -11.85
N SER A 166 6.71 -3.09 -10.67
CA SER A 166 5.66 -4.09 -10.45
C SER A 166 4.26 -3.62 -10.89
N TYR A 167 4.06 -2.30 -10.89
CA TYR A 167 2.82 -1.58 -11.21
C TYR A 167 3.09 -0.46 -12.22
N PRO A 168 3.39 -0.81 -13.48
CA PRO A 168 3.76 0.15 -14.52
C PRO A 168 2.56 0.97 -15.02
N VAL A 169 2.83 1.93 -15.91
CA VAL A 169 1.83 2.83 -16.52
C VAL A 169 0.91 2.11 -17.52
N ASP A 170 1.39 1.02 -18.11
CA ASP A 170 0.62 0.22 -19.06
C ASP A 170 -0.18 -0.86 -18.31
N GLU A 171 -1.45 -1.06 -18.69
CA GLU A 171 -2.32 -2.12 -18.15
C GLU A 171 -1.56 -3.45 -18.09
N PHE A 172 -1.79 -4.21 -17.01
CA PHE A 172 -1.25 -5.56 -16.92
C PHE A 172 -1.65 -6.33 -18.17
N SER A 173 -0.66 -6.70 -19.00
CA SER A 173 -0.91 -7.56 -20.14
C SER A 173 -1.69 -8.78 -19.65
N ALA A 174 -2.91 -8.97 -20.16
CA ALA A 174 -3.83 -10.05 -19.78
C ALA A 174 -3.28 -11.46 -20.08
N PHE A 175 -2.03 -11.56 -20.53
CA PHE A 175 -1.31 -12.78 -20.89
C PHE A 175 -0.35 -13.28 -19.81
N VAL A 176 -0.52 -12.89 -18.53
CA VAL A 176 0.11 -13.65 -17.45
C VAL A 176 -0.60 -15.00 -17.37
N CYS A 177 -0.06 -15.99 -18.07
CA CYS A 177 -0.44 -17.38 -17.93
C CYS A 177 -0.28 -17.78 -16.46
N THR A 178 -1.37 -17.79 -15.71
CA THR A 178 -1.45 -18.66 -14.54
C THR A 178 -1.45 -20.08 -15.10
N GLU A 179 -0.28 -20.70 -15.22
CA GLU A 179 -0.20 -22.15 -15.23
C GLU A 179 -0.64 -22.61 -13.83
N VAL A 180 -1.95 -22.77 -13.68
CA VAL A 180 -2.51 -23.62 -12.64
C VAL A 180 -2.44 -25.03 -13.21
N ALA A 181 -1.42 -25.78 -12.80
CA ALA A 181 -1.38 -27.23 -12.95
C ALA A 181 -2.10 -27.90 -11.76
#